data_AF-A0A7S4T189-F1
#
_entry.id   AF-A0A7S4T189-F1
#
_cell.length_a   1.000
_cell.length_b   1.000
_cell.length_c   1.000
_cell.angle_alpha   90.00
_cell.angle_beta   90.00
_cell.angle_gamma   90.00
#
_symmetry.space_group_name_H-M   'P 1'
#
loop_
_entity.id
_entity.type
_entity.pdbx_description
1 polymer ?
#
loop_
_entity_poly.entity_id
_entity_poly.type
_entity_poly.pdbx_seq_one_letter_code
_entity_poly.pdbx_strand_id
1 'polypeptide(L)'
;ADYHLKELSMGEFEQPVVGMRSMTDYSEEERAGQGWNAREWFTVRNAEVCKSTDSVLIPRVEMSVEAREQVEGPSGWQDAKVTRADHPLVKFAEEFTHNFDLIAERKSVVYHLRELAKASVLAKFLFEADAVMDDSWFNACEVKDACCLEIPQLWNERCESQIRVQDGRIVNGEAGFGTSMNLLYGGVQFGLDKFQLAGARQPARMMSAGLAARQFVQPARHMSA
;
A
#
# COMPACT_ATOMS: atom_id res chain seq x y z
N ALA A 1 -8.76 -7.99 5.09
CA ALA A 1 -7.54 -7.88 4.26
C ALA A 1 -6.56 -6.92 4.90
N ASP A 2 -6.97 -5.69 5.18
CA ASP A 2 -6.14 -4.67 5.83
C ASP A 2 -5.55 -5.12 7.19
N TYR A 3 -6.36 -5.72 8.05
CA TYR A 3 -5.88 -6.32 9.31
C TYR A 3 -4.78 -7.38 9.06
N HIS A 4 -5.02 -8.30 8.13
CA HIS A 4 -4.07 -9.35 7.79
C HIS A 4 -2.76 -8.82 7.18
N LEU A 5 -2.82 -7.73 6.41
CA LEU A 5 -1.63 -7.04 5.90
C LEU A 5 -0.75 -6.56 7.05
N LYS A 6 -1.36 -5.94 8.07
CA LYS A 6 -0.66 -5.46 9.26
C LYS A 6 -0.02 -6.59 10.06
N GLU A 7 -0.73 -7.69 10.24
CA GLU A 7 -0.16 -8.83 10.94
C GLU A 7 1.02 -9.45 10.18
N LEU A 8 0.98 -9.46 8.85
CA LEU A 8 2.11 -9.88 8.01
C LEU A 8 3.27 -8.90 8.08
N SER A 9 3.02 -7.58 7.99
CA SER A 9 4.08 -6.58 8.06
C SER A 9 4.77 -6.59 9.42
N MET A 10 4.01 -6.78 10.51
CA MET A 10 4.53 -6.90 11.88
C MET A 10 5.17 -8.27 12.19
N GLY A 11 5.19 -9.20 11.24
CA GLY A 11 5.79 -10.53 11.45
C GLY A 11 5.06 -11.39 12.49
N GLU A 12 3.74 -11.23 12.64
CA GLU A 12 2.90 -12.06 13.51
C GLU A 12 2.56 -13.41 12.86
N PHE A 13 2.63 -13.49 11.53
CA PHE A 13 2.42 -14.71 10.76
C PHE A 13 3.62 -15.03 9.87
N GLU A 14 3.74 -16.31 9.54
CA GLU A 14 4.64 -16.76 8.49
C GLU A 14 4.33 -16.05 7.16
N GLN A 15 5.38 -15.55 6.52
CA GLN A 15 5.26 -14.81 5.27
C GLN A 15 4.75 -15.74 4.16
N PRO A 16 3.78 -15.28 3.36
CA PRO A 16 3.18 -16.08 2.29
C PRO A 16 4.18 -16.47 1.20
N VAL A 17 5.35 -15.83 1.11
CA VAL A 17 6.37 -16.07 0.09
C VAL A 17 7.71 -16.37 0.76
N VAL A 18 8.38 -17.42 0.29
CA VAL A 18 9.69 -17.83 0.84
C VAL A 18 10.71 -16.73 0.57
N GLY A 19 11.41 -16.31 1.62
CA GLY A 19 12.42 -15.24 1.55
C GLY A 19 11.84 -13.83 1.67
N MET A 20 10.51 -13.68 1.61
CA MET A 20 9.88 -12.41 1.94
C MET A 20 10.07 -12.10 3.41
N ARG A 21 10.42 -10.85 3.71
CA ARG A 21 10.71 -10.39 5.06
C ARG A 21 9.60 -9.51 5.59
N SER A 22 9.30 -9.64 6.88
CA SER A 22 8.46 -8.70 7.60
C SER A 22 9.21 -7.38 7.82
N MET A 23 8.48 -6.32 8.16
CA MET A 23 9.09 -5.06 8.59
C MET A 23 9.96 -5.25 9.84
N THR A 24 9.64 -6.22 10.72
CA THR A 24 10.44 -6.49 11.93
C THR A 24 11.81 -7.02 11.55
N ASP A 25 11.87 -7.96 10.60
CA ASP A 25 13.13 -8.49 10.07
C ASP A 25 14.00 -7.36 9.49
N TYR A 26 13.38 -6.41 8.78
CA TYR A 26 14.08 -5.23 8.26
C TYR A 26 14.58 -4.28 9.36
N SER A 27 13.81 -4.11 10.44
CA SER A 27 14.14 -3.20 11.54
C SER A 27 15.29 -3.75 12.42
N GLU A 28 15.32 -5.06 12.66
CA GLU A 28 16.38 -5.73 13.43
C GLU A 28 17.75 -5.64 12.73
N GLU A 29 17.77 -5.77 11.40
CA GLU A 29 19.00 -5.71 10.60
C GLU A 29 19.66 -4.32 10.64
N GLU A 30 18.85 -3.26 10.66
CA GLU A 30 19.33 -1.87 10.64
C GLU A 30 19.89 -1.39 11.99
N ARG A 31 19.77 -2.19 13.07
CA ARG A 31 20.19 -1.85 14.46
C ARG A 31 19.65 -0.50 14.96
N ALA A 32 18.60 0.03 14.32
CA ALA A 32 17.99 1.29 14.68
C ALA A 32 16.98 1.02 15.79
N GLY A 33 17.42 1.05 17.05
CA GLY A 33 16.55 1.03 18.23
C GLY A 33 15.70 2.30 18.39
N GLN A 34 15.35 2.97 17.29
CA GLN A 34 14.46 4.12 17.25
C GLN A 34 13.09 3.64 16.79
N GLY A 35 12.07 3.89 17.62
CA GLY A 35 10.68 3.68 17.24
C GLY A 35 10.34 4.53 16.02
N TRP A 36 9.46 4.00 15.17
CA TRP A 36 8.98 4.70 14.00
C TRP A 36 7.47 4.47 13.85
N ASN A 37 6.82 5.36 13.12
CA ASN A 37 5.39 5.29 12.85
C ASN A 37 5.17 5.35 11.34
N ALA A 38 4.23 4.56 10.84
CA ALA A 38 3.90 4.59 9.42
C ALA A 38 2.48 4.09 9.16
N ARG A 39 2.02 4.32 7.94
CA ARG A 39 0.76 3.81 7.43
C ARG A 39 0.99 2.95 6.21
N GLU A 40 0.21 1.91 6.03
CA GLU A 40 0.16 1.13 4.80
C GLU A 40 -1.28 0.86 4.35
N TRP A 41 -1.52 0.78 3.05
CA TRP A 41 -2.85 0.48 2.53
C TRP A 41 -2.80 -0.19 1.17
N PHE A 42 -3.86 -0.91 0.84
CA PHE A 42 -4.05 -1.46 -0.48
C PHE A 42 -4.50 -0.39 -1.48
N THR A 43 -3.94 -0.42 -2.69
CA THR A 43 -4.39 0.40 -3.81
C THR A 43 -4.39 -0.36 -5.14
N VAL A 44 -5.06 0.20 -6.14
CA VAL A 44 -5.03 -0.27 -7.53
C VAL A 44 -4.10 0.66 -8.32
N ARG A 45 -3.01 0.14 -8.87
CA ARG A 45 -2.08 0.92 -9.72
C ARG A 45 -2.59 1.06 -11.13
N ASN A 46 -3.19 0.00 -11.65
CA ASN A 46 -3.74 -0.05 -12.99
C ASN A 46 -5.07 -0.80 -12.98
N ALA A 47 -6.00 -0.35 -13.83
CA ALA A 47 -7.31 -0.95 -14.00
C ALA A 47 -7.74 -0.82 -15.46
N GLU A 48 -8.19 -1.93 -16.04
CA GLU A 48 -8.71 -1.96 -17.40
C GLU A 48 -9.88 -2.95 -17.51
N VAL A 49 -10.75 -2.72 -18.49
CA VAL A 49 -11.78 -3.69 -18.87
C VAL A 49 -11.56 -4.06 -20.33
N CYS A 50 -11.20 -5.32 -20.57
CA CYS A 50 -11.06 -5.86 -21.91
C CYS A 50 -12.40 -6.44 -22.37
N LYS A 51 -12.69 -6.34 -23.66
CA LYS A 51 -13.82 -7.05 -24.29
C LYS A 51 -13.27 -8.16 -25.18
N SER A 52 -13.71 -9.40 -24.93
CA SER A 52 -13.37 -10.55 -25.78
C SER A 52 -14.15 -10.53 -27.10
N THR A 53 -13.76 -11.40 -28.04
CA THR A 53 -14.44 -11.55 -29.35
C THR A 53 -15.89 -11.99 -29.23
N ASP A 54 -16.22 -12.77 -28.19
CA ASP A 54 -17.57 -13.22 -27.82
C ASP A 54 -18.30 -12.25 -26.88
N SER A 55 -17.81 -11.00 -26.76
CA SER A 55 -18.43 -9.92 -25.99
C SER A 55 -18.48 -10.12 -24.47
N VAL A 56 -17.60 -10.94 -23.91
CA VAL A 56 -17.36 -11.03 -22.47
C VAL A 56 -16.50 -9.86 -22.02
N LEU A 57 -16.89 -9.20 -20.93
CA LEU A 57 -16.10 -8.17 -20.27
C LEU A 57 -15.18 -8.80 -19.24
N ILE A 58 -13.89 -8.51 -19.32
CA ILE A 58 -12.84 -9.09 -18.48
C ILE A 58 -12.14 -7.94 -17.74
N PRO A 59 -12.46 -7.69 -16.46
CA PRO A 59 -11.76 -6.71 -15.66
C PRO A 59 -10.36 -7.21 -15.30
N ARG A 60 -9.35 -6.35 -15.48
CA ARG A 60 -7.97 -6.60 -15.03
C ARG A 60 -7.55 -5.46 -14.11
N VAL A 61 -6.89 -5.84 -13.02
CA VAL A 61 -6.39 -4.90 -12.02
C VAL A 61 -4.96 -5.27 -11.68
N GLU A 62 -4.15 -4.25 -11.44
CA GLU A 62 -2.83 -4.39 -10.86
C GLU A 62 -2.90 -3.83 -9.44
N MET A 63 -2.96 -4.72 -8.46
CA MET A 63 -3.02 -4.35 -7.06
C MET A 63 -1.63 -4.02 -6.52
N SER A 64 -1.58 -3.22 -5.46
CA SER A 64 -0.35 -2.94 -4.72
C SER A 64 -0.64 -2.57 -3.27
N VAL A 65 0.43 -2.52 -2.47
CA VAL A 65 0.44 -1.92 -1.15
C VAL A 65 1.32 -0.67 -1.21
N GLU A 66 0.82 0.43 -0.69
CA GLU A 66 1.59 1.65 -0.49
C GLU A 66 1.87 1.85 0.99
N ALA A 67 3.03 2.43 1.31
CA ALA A 67 3.39 2.81 2.67
C ALA A 67 3.86 4.27 2.75
N ARG A 68 3.55 4.93 3.88
CA ARG A 68 4.02 6.27 4.23
C ARG A 68 4.52 6.31 5.66
N GLU A 69 5.75 6.76 5.83
CA GLU A 69 6.29 7.16 7.13
C GLU A 69 5.45 8.30 7.72
N GLN A 70 5.23 8.26 9.03
CA GLN A 70 4.58 9.32 9.79
C GLN A 70 5.61 10.05 10.65
N VAL A 71 5.50 11.37 10.66
CA VAL A 71 6.33 12.28 11.45
C VAL A 71 5.45 13.12 12.36
N GLU A 72 5.99 13.54 13.50
CA GLU A 72 5.30 14.43 14.41
C GLU A 72 5.16 15.82 13.77
N GLY A 73 3.92 16.30 13.68
CA GLY A 73 3.57 17.63 13.18
C GLY A 73 2.88 18.49 14.24
N PRO A 74 2.53 19.74 13.91
CA PRO A 74 1.89 20.67 14.83
C PRO A 74 0.53 20.19 15.40
N SER A 75 -0.13 19.27 14.69
CA SER A 75 -1.43 18.70 15.05
C SER A 75 -1.36 17.20 15.39
N GLY A 76 -0.17 16.69 15.73
CA GLY A 76 0.09 15.27 15.98
C GLY A 76 0.69 14.56 14.77
N TRP A 77 0.54 13.24 14.71
CA TRP A 77 1.13 12.41 13.66
C TRP A 77 0.53 12.70 12.29
N GLN A 78 1.39 12.92 11.29
CA GLN A 78 1.01 13.16 9.91
C GLN A 78 1.97 12.45 8.96
N ASP A 79 1.54 12.17 7.73
CA ASP A 79 2.42 11.59 6.72
C ASP A 79 3.59 12.50 6.40
N ALA A 80 4.78 11.91 6.30
CA ALA A 80 5.95 12.57 5.76
C ALA A 80 5.68 12.99 4.31
N LYS A 81 6.06 14.22 3.95
CA LYS A 81 5.97 14.72 2.57
C LYS A 81 6.75 13.84 1.59
N VAL A 82 7.85 13.28 2.05
CA VAL A 82 8.67 12.32 1.33
C VAL A 82 8.95 11.18 2.29
N THR A 83 8.49 9.99 1.93
CA THR A 83 8.79 8.77 2.68
C THR A 83 10.17 8.29 2.30
N ARG A 84 10.99 7.93 3.30
CA ARG A 84 12.33 7.40 3.05
C ARG A 84 12.24 6.03 2.38
N ALA A 85 13.04 5.81 1.34
CA ALA A 85 13.06 4.54 0.60
C ALA A 85 13.66 3.39 1.43
N ASP A 86 14.49 3.71 2.43
CA ASP A 86 15.06 2.73 3.34
C ASP A 86 14.13 2.37 4.51
N HIS A 87 12.97 3.01 4.64
CA HIS A 87 12.02 2.75 5.73
C HIS A 87 11.56 1.27 5.72
N PRO A 88 11.61 0.55 6.85
CA PRO A 88 11.26 -0.89 6.91
C PRO A 88 9.90 -1.24 6.30
N LEU A 89 8.88 -0.45 6.62
CA LEU A 89 7.53 -0.64 6.05
C LEU A 89 7.45 -0.38 4.54
N VAL A 90 8.29 0.51 3.98
CA VAL A 90 8.33 0.74 2.53
C VAL A 90 8.92 -0.47 1.83
N LYS A 91 10.03 -1.02 2.35
CA LYS A 91 10.64 -2.25 1.83
C LYS A 91 9.64 -3.41 1.84
N PHE A 92 8.93 -3.59 2.94
CA PHE A 92 7.85 -4.57 3.04
C PHE A 92 6.75 -4.34 1.98
N ALA A 93 6.25 -3.12 1.86
CA ALA A 93 5.17 -2.79 0.91
C ALA A 93 5.60 -3.00 -0.56
N GLU A 94 6.86 -2.68 -0.91
CA GLU A 94 7.43 -2.93 -2.22
C GLU A 94 7.52 -4.44 -2.51
N GLU A 95 8.01 -5.22 -1.56
CA GLU A 95 8.12 -6.68 -1.69
C GLU A 95 6.74 -7.36 -1.74
N PHE A 96 5.79 -6.91 -0.92
CA PHE A 96 4.40 -7.37 -0.95
C PHE A 96 3.78 -7.07 -2.31
N THR A 97 3.98 -5.87 -2.83
CA THR A 97 3.48 -5.45 -4.14
C THR A 97 4.07 -6.28 -5.27
N HIS A 98 5.38 -6.55 -5.23
CA HIS A 98 6.04 -7.41 -6.21
C HIS A 98 5.44 -8.82 -6.23
N ASN A 99 5.08 -9.34 -5.05
CA ASN A 99 4.55 -10.68 -4.87
C ASN A 99 3.02 -10.75 -4.83
N PHE A 100 2.31 -9.65 -5.10
CA PHE A 100 0.89 -9.51 -4.76
C PHE A 100 0.04 -10.68 -5.29
N ASP A 101 0.20 -11.03 -6.57
CA ASP A 101 -0.60 -12.10 -7.18
C ASP A 101 -0.31 -13.46 -6.54
N LEU A 102 0.95 -13.78 -6.25
CA LEU A 102 1.30 -15.01 -5.55
C LEU A 102 0.72 -15.04 -4.13
N ILE A 103 0.73 -13.89 -3.43
CA ILE A 103 0.14 -13.76 -2.11
C ILE A 103 -1.38 -13.95 -2.17
N ALA A 104 -2.05 -13.37 -3.18
CA ALA A 104 -3.47 -13.56 -3.40
C ALA A 104 -3.81 -15.04 -3.59
N GLU A 105 -3.05 -15.79 -4.39
CA GLU A 105 -3.28 -17.25 -4.55
C GLU A 105 -3.11 -18.05 -3.25
N ARG A 106 -2.32 -17.55 -2.29
CA ARG A 106 -2.02 -18.25 -1.02
C ARG A 106 -2.87 -17.76 0.16
N LYS A 107 -3.40 -16.55 0.10
CA LYS A 107 -4.15 -15.90 1.18
C LYS A 107 -5.52 -15.46 0.65
N SER A 108 -6.55 -16.23 0.97
CA SER A 108 -7.93 -16.02 0.49
C SER A 108 -8.44 -14.59 0.72
N VAL A 109 -8.10 -13.97 1.85
CA VAL A 109 -8.51 -12.59 2.15
C VAL A 109 -7.93 -11.56 1.18
N VAL A 110 -6.72 -11.80 0.66
CA VAL A 110 -6.06 -10.95 -0.34
C VAL A 110 -6.62 -11.25 -1.74
N TYR A 111 -6.88 -12.53 -2.05
CA TYR A 111 -7.63 -12.94 -3.24
C TYR A 111 -8.98 -12.23 -3.34
N HIS A 112 -9.80 -12.30 -2.29
CA HIS A 112 -11.12 -11.67 -2.28
C HIS A 112 -11.04 -10.16 -2.40
N LEU A 113 -9.99 -9.53 -1.86
CA LEU A 113 -9.77 -8.09 -2.06
C LEU A 113 -9.48 -7.76 -3.54
N ARG A 114 -8.67 -8.57 -4.23
CA ARG A 114 -8.40 -8.42 -5.67
C ARG A 114 -9.67 -8.61 -6.50
N GLU A 115 -10.48 -9.63 -6.20
CA GLU A 115 -11.73 -9.87 -6.91
C GLU A 115 -12.78 -8.77 -6.64
N LEU A 116 -12.82 -8.23 -5.42
CA LEU A 116 -13.62 -7.05 -5.11
C LEU A 116 -13.18 -5.85 -5.95
N ALA A 117 -11.87 -5.60 -6.08
CA ALA A 117 -11.34 -4.52 -6.92
C ALA A 117 -11.75 -4.71 -8.39
N LYS A 118 -11.65 -5.92 -8.94
CA LYS A 118 -12.10 -6.25 -10.30
C LYS A 118 -13.60 -5.98 -10.47
N ALA A 119 -14.43 -6.41 -9.52
CA ALA A 119 -15.86 -6.17 -9.54
C ALA A 119 -16.18 -4.66 -9.50
N SER A 120 -15.49 -3.89 -8.66
CA SER A 120 -15.65 -2.43 -8.60
C SER A 120 -15.22 -1.74 -9.89
N VAL A 121 -14.15 -2.19 -10.54
CA VAL A 121 -13.70 -1.70 -11.86
C VAL A 121 -14.75 -1.99 -12.92
N LEU A 122 -15.29 -3.21 -12.96
CA LEU A 122 -16.34 -3.56 -13.91
C LEU A 122 -17.62 -2.74 -13.68
N ALA A 123 -18.04 -2.59 -12.44
CA ALA A 123 -19.20 -1.77 -12.08
C ALA A 123 -19.02 -0.31 -12.53
N LYS A 124 -17.84 0.27 -12.26
CA LYS A 124 -17.51 1.63 -12.72
C LYS A 124 -17.51 1.73 -14.25
N PHE A 125 -16.95 0.75 -14.95
CA PHE A 125 -16.97 0.72 -16.42
C PHE A 125 -18.40 0.71 -16.97
N LEU A 126 -19.27 -0.18 -16.45
CA LEU A 126 -20.66 -0.26 -16.88
C LEU A 126 -21.42 1.04 -16.62
N PHE A 127 -21.19 1.66 -15.46
CA PHE A 127 -21.76 2.94 -15.11
C PHE A 127 -21.29 4.06 -16.04
N GLU A 128 -19.99 4.18 -16.29
CA GLU A 128 -19.43 5.20 -17.19
C GLU A 128 -19.81 4.99 -18.66
N ALA A 129 -20.04 3.74 -19.07
CA ALA A 129 -20.47 3.39 -20.41
C ALA A 129 -21.97 3.65 -20.67
N ASP A 130 -22.71 4.11 -19.65
CA ASP A 130 -24.17 4.24 -19.66
C ASP A 130 -24.84 2.93 -20.13
N ALA A 131 -24.30 1.80 -19.65
CA ALA A 131 -24.81 0.49 -20.04
C ALA A 131 -26.23 0.31 -19.49
N VAL A 132 -27.17 -0.04 -20.36
CA VAL A 132 -28.53 -0.37 -19.96
C VAL A 132 -28.50 -1.66 -19.15
N MET A 133 -28.78 -1.55 -17.85
CA MET A 133 -28.84 -2.67 -16.91
C MET A 133 -30.26 -2.82 -16.37
N ASP A 134 -30.67 -4.06 -16.10
CA ASP A 134 -31.96 -4.36 -15.50
C ASP A 134 -32.00 -3.94 -14.02
N ASP A 135 -33.14 -3.43 -13.56
CA ASP A 135 -33.34 -2.97 -12.18
C ASP A 135 -33.01 -4.04 -11.12
N SER A 136 -33.12 -5.33 -11.47
CA SER A 136 -32.74 -6.44 -10.59
C SER A 136 -31.28 -6.36 -10.13
N TRP A 137 -30.37 -5.79 -10.91
CA TRP A 137 -28.97 -5.60 -10.51
C TRP A 137 -28.81 -4.62 -9.36
N PHE A 138 -29.65 -3.58 -9.32
CA PHE A 138 -29.64 -2.59 -8.23
C PHE A 138 -30.41 -3.10 -7.00
N ASN A 139 -31.41 -3.95 -7.21
CA ASN A 139 -32.24 -4.52 -6.15
C ASN A 139 -31.71 -5.86 -5.58
N ALA A 140 -30.61 -6.39 -6.12
CA ALA A 140 -30.05 -7.69 -5.73
C ALA A 140 -29.51 -7.72 -4.29
N CYS A 141 -29.19 -6.55 -3.70
CA CYS A 141 -28.63 -6.45 -2.37
C CYS A 141 -29.54 -5.64 -1.45
N GLU A 142 -30.00 -6.26 -0.36
CA GLU A 142 -30.47 -5.49 0.79
C GLU A 142 -29.29 -4.69 1.34
N VAL A 143 -29.40 -3.36 1.32
CA VAL A 143 -28.44 -2.49 1.98
C VAL A 143 -28.56 -2.73 3.48
N LYS A 144 -27.77 -3.67 3.99
CA LYS A 144 -27.53 -3.78 5.42
C LYS A 144 -26.57 -2.66 5.78
N ASP A 145 -26.94 -1.88 6.80
CA ASP A 145 -26.03 -0.90 7.39
C ASP A 145 -24.68 -1.57 7.66
N ALA A 146 -23.59 -0.88 7.30
CA ALA A 146 -22.24 -1.40 7.46
C ALA A 146 -22.05 -1.84 8.92
N CYS A 147 -21.91 -3.16 9.14
CA CYS A 147 -22.09 -3.76 10.47
C CYS A 147 -20.94 -3.49 11.46
N CYS A 148 -19.95 -2.67 11.09
CA CYS A 148 -18.89 -2.19 11.97
C CYS A 148 -18.08 -1.11 11.24
N LEU A 149 -18.24 0.16 11.65
CA LEU A 149 -17.39 1.27 11.22
C LEU A 149 -16.15 1.44 12.13
N GLU A 150 -16.00 0.58 13.15
CA GLU A 150 -14.80 0.56 13.98
C GLU A 150 -13.63 0.07 13.13
N ILE A 151 -12.76 1.00 12.75
CA ILE A 151 -11.46 0.70 12.15
C ILE A 151 -10.64 0.01 13.23
N PRO A 152 -10.32 -1.30 13.11
CA PRO A 152 -9.53 -1.98 14.11
C PRO A 152 -8.15 -1.35 14.16
N GLN A 153 -7.82 -0.70 15.28
CA GLN A 153 -6.46 -0.24 15.54
C GLN A 153 -5.68 -1.42 16.10
N LEU A 154 -4.69 -1.91 15.35
CA LEU A 154 -3.72 -2.86 15.87
C LEU A 154 -2.68 -2.06 16.67
N TRP A 155 -2.77 -2.14 17.99
CA TRP A 155 -1.69 -1.72 18.89
C TRP A 155 -0.83 -2.93 19.19
N ASN A 156 0.24 -3.10 18.40
CA ASN A 156 1.22 -4.13 18.68
C ASN A 156 2.32 -3.54 19.56
N GLU A 157 2.17 -3.70 20.88
CA GLU A 157 3.27 -3.52 21.82
C GLU A 157 4.13 -4.79 21.83
N ARG A 158 5.20 -4.80 21.03
CA ARG A 158 6.24 -5.83 21.15
C ARG A 158 7.32 -5.33 22.11
N CYS A 159 7.43 -5.98 23.26
CA CYS A 159 8.53 -5.77 24.19
C CYS A 159 9.72 -6.61 23.74
N GLU A 160 10.65 -5.99 23.02
CA GLU A 160 11.93 -6.62 22.72
C GLU A 160 12.88 -6.47 23.91
N SER A 161 13.32 -7.59 24.45
CA SER A 161 14.40 -7.62 25.44
C SER A 161 15.67 -8.11 24.78
N GLN A 162 16.49 -7.18 24.29
CA GLN A 162 17.81 -7.56 23.79
C GLN A 162 18.75 -7.79 24.99
N ILE A 163 18.81 -9.04 25.49
CA ILE A 163 19.76 -9.45 26.53
C ILE A 163 21.15 -9.45 25.90
N ARG A 164 21.90 -8.36 26.09
CA ARG A 164 23.32 -8.31 25.72
C ARG A 164 24.13 -8.89 26.86
N VAL A 165 24.84 -10.00 26.59
CA VAL A 165 25.81 -10.56 27.52
C VAL A 165 27.20 -10.07 27.10
N GLN A 166 27.86 -9.31 27.98
CA GLN A 166 29.24 -8.88 27.81
C GLN A 166 30.05 -9.39 29.01
N ASP A 167 31.13 -10.11 28.75
CA ASP A 167 32.02 -10.69 29.77
C ASP A 167 31.29 -11.57 30.82
N GLY A 168 30.28 -12.34 30.37
CA GLY A 168 29.49 -13.21 31.24
C GLY A 168 28.50 -12.46 32.15
N ARG A 169 28.30 -11.16 31.95
CA ARG A 169 27.31 -10.34 32.66
C ARG A 169 26.26 -9.81 31.69
N ILE A 170 25.00 -9.77 32.12
CA ILE A 170 23.94 -9.08 31.38
C ILE A 170 24.17 -7.58 31.52
N VAL A 171 24.57 -6.92 30.43
CA VAL A 171 24.66 -5.46 30.34
C VAL A 171 23.28 -4.90 29.98
N ASN A 172 22.92 -3.73 30.53
CA ASN A 172 21.59 -3.08 30.46
C ASN A 172 20.44 -3.67 31.30
N GLY A 173 20.71 -4.55 32.28
CA GLY A 173 19.67 -5.03 33.19
C GLY A 173 19.00 -3.94 34.06
N GLU A 174 19.71 -2.84 34.33
CA GLU A 174 19.24 -1.73 35.19
C GLU A 174 18.58 -0.58 34.41
N ALA A 175 18.78 -0.48 33.10
CA ALA A 175 18.30 0.65 32.28
C ALA A 175 16.80 0.58 31.91
N GLY A 176 16.09 -0.43 32.42
CA GLY A 176 14.74 -0.76 31.96
C GLY A 176 14.76 -1.37 30.56
N PHE A 177 13.75 -2.19 30.26
CA PHE A 177 13.53 -2.64 28.89
C PHE A 177 13.13 -1.42 28.05
N GLY A 178 13.93 -1.08 27.04
CA GLY A 178 13.57 -0.04 26.08
C GLY A 178 12.35 -0.49 25.31
N THR A 179 11.18 0.04 25.65
CA THR A 179 9.95 -0.19 24.90
C THR A 179 9.99 0.66 23.63
N SER A 180 10.43 0.10 22.51
CA SER A 180 10.20 0.70 21.19
C SER A 180 8.78 0.37 20.75
N MET A 181 7.89 1.36 20.78
CA MET A 181 6.54 1.23 20.24
C MET A 181 6.57 1.61 18.76
N ASN A 182 6.18 0.69 17.88
CA ASN A 182 5.96 0.97 16.47
C ASN A 182 4.45 0.96 16.20
N LEU A 183 3.91 2.03 15.60
CA LEU A 183 2.50 2.11 15.25
C LEU A 183 2.30 1.99 13.74
N LEU A 184 1.26 1.23 13.39
CA LEU A 184 0.91 0.94 12.02
C LEU A 184 -0.58 1.16 11.77
N TYR A 185 -0.90 2.14 10.93
CA TYR A 185 -2.27 2.44 10.52
C TYR A 185 -2.50 2.09 9.04
N GLY A 186 -3.76 1.99 8.61
CA GLY A 186 -4.01 1.70 7.20
C GLY A 186 -5.44 1.49 6.78
N GLY A 187 -5.61 0.96 5.57
CA GLY A 187 -6.92 0.65 5.02
C GLY A 187 -6.86 0.08 3.61
N VAL A 188 -7.99 0.21 2.92
CA VAL A 188 -8.12 -0.09 1.48
C VAL A 188 -8.56 1.18 0.79
N GLN A 189 -7.79 1.62 -0.20
CA GLN A 189 -8.15 2.74 -1.06
C GLN A 189 -7.83 2.39 -2.51
N PHE A 190 -8.80 1.81 -3.22
CA PHE A 190 -8.64 1.45 -4.62
C PHE A 190 -8.33 2.68 -5.51
N GLY A 191 -8.84 3.86 -5.15
CA GLY A 191 -8.61 5.09 -5.91
C GLY A 191 -9.19 4.99 -7.33
N LEU A 192 -10.41 4.45 -7.46
CA LEU A 192 -11.01 4.20 -8.78
C LEU A 192 -11.39 5.48 -9.53
N ASP A 193 -11.51 6.59 -8.81
CA ASP A 193 -11.73 7.93 -9.34
C ASP A 193 -10.64 8.39 -10.32
N LYS A 194 -9.41 7.87 -10.20
CA LYS A 194 -8.29 8.21 -11.10
C LYS A 194 -8.33 7.51 -12.46
N PHE A 195 -9.20 6.51 -12.65
CA PHE A 195 -9.32 5.77 -13.90
C PHE A 195 -10.53 6.24 -14.71
N GLN A 196 -10.32 6.45 -16.01
CA GLN A 196 -11.40 6.63 -17.00
C GLN A 196 -11.53 5.31 -17.76
N LEU A 197 -12.58 4.53 -17.47
CA LEU A 197 -12.69 3.16 -17.94
C LEU A 197 -13.51 3.05 -19.23
N ALA A 198 -14.58 3.85 -19.36
CA ALA A 198 -15.41 3.86 -20.58
C ALA A 198 -15.13 5.06 -21.52
N GLY A 199 -14.35 6.05 -21.07
CA GLY A 199 -14.12 7.31 -21.78
C GLY A 199 -12.77 7.41 -22.50
N ALA A 200 -12.84 7.61 -23.83
CA ALA A 200 -11.80 8.05 -24.79
C ALA A 200 -10.38 7.46 -24.66
N ARG A 201 -10.02 6.63 -25.65
CA ARG A 201 -8.63 6.37 -26.08
C ARG A 201 -7.79 7.65 -26.00
N GLN A 202 -6.99 7.81 -24.95
CA GLN A 202 -5.74 8.55 -25.12
C GLN A 202 -4.76 7.59 -25.78
N PRO A 203 -4.11 7.97 -26.90
CA PRO A 203 -3.01 7.17 -27.40
C PRO A 203 -2.00 7.06 -26.27
N ALA A 204 -1.52 5.85 -26.01
CA ALA A 204 -0.47 5.58 -25.05
C ALA A 204 0.64 6.62 -25.22
N ARG A 205 0.76 7.54 -24.25
CA ARG A 205 2.03 8.24 -24.06
C ARG A 205 2.99 7.15 -23.63
N MET A 206 3.75 6.64 -24.59
CA MET A 206 5.04 6.02 -24.31
C MET A 206 5.76 6.97 -23.35
N MET A 207 5.91 6.56 -22.10
CA MET A 207 6.87 7.17 -21.20
C MET A 207 8.23 6.88 -21.82
N SER A 208 8.71 7.81 -22.64
CA SER A 208 10.10 7.87 -23.04
C SER A 208 10.90 8.02 -21.76
N ALA A 209 11.57 6.94 -21.35
CA ALA A 209 12.64 7.02 -20.39
C ALA A 209 13.70 8.01 -20.92
N GLY A 210 14.06 9.00 -20.11
CA GLY A 210 15.20 9.86 -20.34
C GLY A 210 14.84 11.35 -20.33
N LEU A 211 15.07 11.99 -19.18
CA LEU A 211 15.66 13.33 -19.10
C LEU A 211 16.10 13.59 -17.65
N ALA A 212 17.22 12.98 -17.29
CA ALA A 212 18.13 13.55 -16.31
C ALA A 212 19.26 14.23 -17.09
N ALA A 213 19.27 15.57 -17.18
CA ALA A 213 20.48 16.39 -17.33
C ALA A 213 20.18 17.91 -17.31
N ARG A 214 20.57 18.52 -16.18
CA ARG A 214 21.33 19.78 -16.04
C ARG A 214 20.74 21.12 -16.54
N GLN A 215 20.43 21.96 -15.53
CA GLN A 215 21.00 23.29 -15.22
C GLN A 215 21.34 24.29 -16.35
N PHE A 216 20.74 25.48 -16.19
CA PHE A 216 21.27 26.85 -16.31
C PHE A 216 22.24 27.19 -17.47
N VAL A 217 21.85 28.19 -18.28
CA VAL A 217 22.51 29.51 -18.43
C VAL A 217 21.63 30.36 -19.39
N GLN A 218 21.18 31.53 -18.94
CA GLN A 218 20.65 32.59 -19.82
C GLN A 218 21.80 33.52 -20.22
N PRO A 219 21.95 33.89 -21.50
CA PRO A 219 22.66 35.10 -21.89
C PRO A 219 21.69 36.26 -22.16
N ALA A 220 22.12 37.42 -21.67
CA ALA A 220 21.45 38.72 -21.75
C ALA A 220 21.17 39.17 -23.19
N ARG A 221 20.01 39.80 -23.41
CA ARG A 221 19.71 40.56 -24.62
C ARG A 221 20.23 41.98 -24.48
N HIS A 222 21.20 42.33 -25.31
CA HIS A 222 21.60 43.70 -25.59
C HIS A 222 20.53 44.40 -26.45
N MET A 223 20.27 45.66 -26.13
CA MET A 223 19.43 46.58 -26.89
C MET A 223 20.12 47.04 -28.17
N SER A 224 19.34 47.26 -29.23
CA SER A 224 19.69 48.18 -30.33
C SER A 224 18.41 48.67 -31.02
N ALA A 225 18.14 49.97 -30.88
CA ALA A 225 17.86 50.92 -31.95
C ALA A 225 18.03 52.32 -31.35
#